data_AF-A0A1H1ZD90-F1
#
_entry.id   AF-A0A1H1ZD90-F1
#
_cell.length_a   1.000
_cell.length_b   1.000
_cell.length_c   1.000
_cell.angle_alpha   90.00
_cell.angle_beta   90.00
_cell.angle_gamma   90.00
#
_symmetry.space_group_name_H-M   'P 1'
#
loop_
_entity.id
_entity.type
_entity.pdbx_description
1 polymer ?
#
loop_
_entity_poly.entity_id
_entity_poly.type
_entity_poly.pdbx_seq_one_letter_code
_entity_poly.pdbx_strand_id
1 'polypeptide(L)'
;MKNEFERYIGSNRSCLPSIFGRDAPYTQPSLALQACMMHIHVRIPPARFRNDTPQRDRVCKAGRPGEDAALVYVPGELYEDRYLILAFLWPDAHGKARNQAAMKYLARLAQQWREKN
;
A
#
# COMPACT_ATOMS: atom_id res chain seq x y z
N MET A 1 -3.87 10.26 6.86
CA MET A 1 -3.24 9.06 6.24
C MET A 1 -2.10 8.52 7.09
N LYS A 2 -1.03 9.29 7.38
CA LYS A 2 0.10 8.85 8.22
C LYS A 2 -0.33 8.29 9.58
N ASN A 3 -1.11 9.05 10.37
CA ASN A 3 -1.55 8.59 11.70
C ASN A 3 -2.38 7.29 11.65
N GLU A 4 -3.20 7.13 10.59
CA GLU A 4 -3.98 5.91 10.36
C GLU A 4 -3.08 4.72 10.04
N PHE A 5 -2.04 4.93 9.23
CA PHE A 5 -1.03 3.94 8.93
C PHE A 5 -0.23 3.54 10.18
N GLU A 6 0.23 4.53 10.97
CA GLU A 6 0.97 4.29 12.21
C GLU A 6 0.14 3.49 13.22
N ARG A 7 -1.13 3.85 13.42
CA ARG A 7 -2.03 3.11 14.29
C ARG A 7 -2.26 1.69 13.79
N TYR A 8 -2.51 1.53 12.48
CA TYR A 8 -2.73 0.22 11.86
C TYR A 8 -1.51 -0.68 12.04
N ILE A 9 -0.32 -0.21 11.66
CA ILE A 9 0.93 -0.99 11.78
C ILE A 9 1.32 -1.22 13.24
N GLY A 10 1.31 -0.18 14.08
CA GLY A 10 1.68 -0.28 15.50
C GLY A 10 0.76 -1.17 16.33
N SER A 11 -0.48 -1.38 15.89
CA SER A 11 -1.41 -2.35 16.48
C SER A 11 -1.21 -3.78 15.98
N ASN A 12 -0.15 -4.06 15.22
CA ASN A 12 0.04 -5.28 14.45
C ASN A 12 -1.19 -5.61 13.58
N ARG A 13 -1.70 -4.60 12.85
CA ARG A 13 -2.84 -4.69 11.93
C ARG A 13 -4.20 -5.00 12.58
N SER A 14 -4.29 -5.00 13.91
CA SER A 14 -5.56 -5.24 14.62
C SER A 14 -6.50 -4.04 14.60
N CYS A 15 -5.97 -2.80 14.64
CA CYS A 15 -6.74 -1.58 14.49
C CYS A 15 -6.88 -1.21 13.01
N LEU A 16 -7.79 -1.86 12.29
CA LEU A 16 -8.06 -1.60 10.87
C LEU A 16 -8.93 -0.35 10.65
N PRO A 17 -8.41 0.75 10.06
CA PRO A 17 -9.20 1.92 9.72
C PRO A 17 -10.26 1.59 8.67
N SER A 18 -11.46 2.18 8.78
CA SER A 18 -12.55 1.96 7.81
C SER A 18 -12.23 2.40 6.37
N ILE A 19 -11.22 3.24 6.19
CA ILE A 19 -10.72 3.66 4.88
C ILE A 19 -9.68 2.70 4.28
N PHE A 20 -9.14 1.77 5.08
CA PHE A 20 -8.15 0.78 4.62
C PHE A 20 -8.82 -0.50 4.18
N GLY A 21 -8.34 -0.99 3.03
CA GLY A 21 -8.76 -2.22 2.42
C GLY A 21 -7.66 -3.28 2.49
N ARG A 22 -7.61 -4.11 1.46
CA ARG A 22 -6.61 -5.15 1.27
C ARG A 22 -5.22 -4.55 1.40
N ASP A 23 -4.42 -5.17 2.27
CA ASP A 23 -2.99 -4.95 2.46
C ASP A 23 -2.26 -6.16 1.87
N ALA A 24 -1.47 -5.96 0.82
CA ALA A 24 -0.90 -7.06 0.04
C ALA A 24 0.43 -6.66 -0.62
N PRO A 25 1.31 -7.63 -0.95
CA PRO A 25 2.53 -7.36 -1.70
C PRO A 25 2.20 -6.99 -3.16
N TYR A 26 3.04 -6.13 -3.75
CA TYR A 26 3.15 -6.06 -5.20
C TYR A 26 3.96 -7.27 -5.69
N THR A 27 3.36 -8.05 -6.59
CA THR A 27 4.03 -9.22 -7.20
C THR A 27 4.71 -8.89 -8.53
N GLN A 28 4.47 -7.69 -9.06
CA GLN A 28 5.05 -7.20 -10.31
C GLN A 28 5.44 -5.73 -10.18
N PRO A 29 6.59 -5.32 -10.77
CA PRO A 29 7.64 -6.18 -11.35
C PRO A 29 8.29 -7.11 -10.31
N SER A 30 9.07 -8.12 -10.73
CA SER A 30 9.76 -9.04 -9.79
C SER A 30 10.57 -8.30 -8.72
N LEU A 31 11.20 -7.19 -9.08
CA LEU A 31 11.94 -6.34 -8.15
C LEU A 31 11.05 -5.77 -7.03
N ALA A 32 9.78 -5.46 -7.29
CA ALA A 32 8.85 -5.00 -6.27
C ALA A 32 8.60 -6.08 -5.20
N LEU A 33 8.46 -7.33 -5.64
CA LEU A 33 8.29 -8.47 -4.75
C LEU A 33 9.56 -8.73 -3.94
N GLN A 34 10.73 -8.70 -4.60
CA GLN A 34 12.03 -8.87 -3.95
C GLN A 34 12.30 -7.78 -2.91
N ALA A 35 11.90 -6.54 -3.20
CA ALA A 35 12.02 -5.42 -2.27
C ALA A 35 10.94 -5.39 -1.18
N CYS A 36 10.09 -6.42 -1.07
CA CYS A 36 8.95 -6.49 -0.16
C CYS A 36 8.02 -5.26 -0.23
N MET A 37 7.84 -4.70 -1.43
CA MET A 37 6.96 -3.55 -1.62
C MET A 37 5.50 -3.96 -1.45
N MET A 38 4.79 -3.25 -0.59
CA MET A 38 3.42 -3.52 -0.18
C MET A 38 2.47 -2.42 -0.66
N HIS A 39 1.18 -2.72 -0.70
CA HIS A 39 0.15 -1.72 -0.90
C HIS A 39 -1.10 -1.98 -0.05
N ILE A 40 -1.73 -0.89 0.36
CA ILE A 40 -3.03 -0.89 1.02
C ILE A 40 -4.02 -0.17 0.09
N HIS A 41 -5.13 -0.81 -0.27
CA HIS A 41 -6.22 -0.10 -0.94
C HIS A 41 -6.83 0.95 0.00
N VAL A 42 -7.08 2.17 -0.50
CA VAL A 42 -7.60 3.28 0.32
C VAL A 42 -8.87 3.85 -0.29
N ARG A 43 -9.91 4.00 0.53
CA ARG A 43 -11.06 4.84 0.18
C ARG A 43 -10.79 6.28 0.56
N ILE A 44 -10.95 7.19 -0.40
CA ILE A 44 -10.83 8.64 -0.15
C ILE A 44 -12.06 9.11 0.64
N PRO A 45 -11.88 9.73 1.83
CA PRO A 45 -12.99 10.25 2.62
C PRO A 45 -13.90 11.18 1.79
N PRO A 46 -15.22 11.15 2.00
CA PRO A 46 -15.92 10.46 3.09
C PRO A 46 -16.18 8.96 2.84
N ALA A 47 -15.78 8.41 1.69
CA ALA A 47 -16.00 7.00 1.36
C ALA A 47 -15.24 6.06 2.33
N ARG A 48 -15.83 4.89 2.59
CA ARG A 48 -15.30 3.87 3.49
C ARG A 48 -15.53 2.48 2.90
N PHE A 49 -14.70 1.52 3.29
CA PHE A 49 -15.03 0.12 3.08
C PHE A 49 -16.12 -0.32 4.05
N ARG A 50 -16.90 -1.33 3.66
CA ARG A 50 -17.93 -1.89 4.53
C ARG A 50 -17.28 -2.69 5.66
N ASN A 51 -17.85 -2.58 6.87
CA ASN A 51 -17.32 -3.27 8.05
C ASN A 51 -17.54 -4.79 8.00
N ASP A 52 -18.57 -5.24 7.30
CA ASP A 52 -18.93 -6.66 7.12
C ASP A 52 -18.08 -7.40 6.07
N THR A 53 -17.19 -6.68 5.37
CA THR A 53 -16.32 -7.27 4.34
C THR A 53 -14.94 -7.57 4.94
N PRO A 54 -14.42 -8.81 4.83
CA PRO A 54 -13.07 -9.15 5.26
C PRO A 54 -12.03 -8.24 4.59
N GLN A 55 -10.95 -7.88 5.29
CA GLN A 55 -9.95 -6.93 4.77
C GLN A 55 -9.38 -7.36 3.42
N ARG A 56 -9.10 -8.66 3.24
CA ARG A 56 -8.59 -9.21 1.97
C ARG A 56 -9.53 -8.98 0.79
N ASP A 57 -10.82 -8.75 1.00
CA ASP A 57 -11.81 -8.55 -0.05
C ASP A 57 -12.17 -7.05 -0.24
N ARG A 58 -11.61 -6.17 0.59
CA ARG A 58 -11.77 -4.71 0.50
C ARG A 58 -10.84 -4.13 -0.57
N VAL A 59 -11.29 -4.11 -1.83
CA VAL A 59 -10.52 -3.55 -2.95
C VAL A 59 -11.19 -2.32 -3.55
N CYS A 60 -10.39 -1.40 -4.09
CA CYS A 60 -10.92 -0.34 -4.94
C CYS A 60 -11.31 -0.93 -6.31
N LYS A 61 -12.38 -0.40 -6.92
CA LYS A 61 -12.84 -0.88 -8.23
C LYS A 61 -12.02 -0.24 -9.34
N ALA A 62 -11.38 -1.07 -10.17
CA ALA A 62 -10.78 -0.61 -11.42
C ALA A 62 -11.85 0.02 -12.34
N GLY A 63 -11.44 1.00 -13.16
CA GLY A 63 -12.36 1.72 -14.05
C GLY A 63 -13.12 2.87 -13.38
N ARG A 64 -12.84 3.16 -12.10
CA ARG A 64 -13.31 4.37 -11.40
C ARG A 64 -12.13 5.18 -10.83
N PRO A 65 -11.38 5.91 -11.67
CA PRO A 65 -10.14 6.60 -11.27
C PRO A 65 -10.22 7.42 -9.98
N GLY A 66 -11.30 8.17 -9.78
CA GLY A 66 -11.47 9.02 -8.59
C GLY A 66 -11.69 8.25 -7.28
N GLU A 67 -12.16 7.00 -7.36
CA GLU A 67 -12.38 6.10 -6.22
C GLU A 67 -11.25 5.07 -6.04
N ASP A 68 -10.23 5.12 -6.91
CA ASP A 68 -9.17 4.13 -6.97
C ASP A 68 -7.85 4.69 -6.43
N ALA A 69 -7.58 4.38 -5.16
CA ALA A 69 -6.37 4.82 -4.47
C ALA A 69 -5.65 3.66 -3.77
N ALA A 70 -4.33 3.74 -3.71
CA ALA A 70 -3.51 2.82 -2.94
C ALA A 70 -2.34 3.54 -2.25
N LEU A 71 -2.12 3.21 -0.98
CA LEU A 71 -0.92 3.61 -0.25
C LEU A 71 0.16 2.56 -0.47
N VAL A 72 1.34 2.96 -0.94
CA VAL A 72 2.48 2.07 -1.21
C VAL A 72 3.53 2.25 -0.12
N TYR A 73 4.01 1.15 0.43
CA TYR A 73 4.99 1.17 1.53
C TYR A 73 5.95 -0.03 1.47
N VAL A 74 7.02 0.01 2.27
CA VAL A 74 7.97 -1.10 2.43
C VAL A 74 8.37 -1.25 3.91
N PRO A 75 8.43 -2.48 4.47
CA PRO A 75 9.02 -2.74 5.79
C PRO A 75 10.55 -2.81 5.73
N GLY A 76 11.22 -2.51 6.85
CA GLY A 76 12.66 -2.71 7.02
C GLY A 76 13.10 -4.17 6.85
N GLU A 77 14.40 -4.37 6.67
CA GLU A 77 15.08 -5.66 6.72
C GLU A 77 15.63 -5.99 8.09
N LEU A 78 16.37 -5.04 8.67
CA LEU A 78 17.11 -5.17 9.90
C LEU A 78 16.26 -4.77 11.11
N TYR A 79 15.35 -3.82 10.94
CA TYR A 79 14.47 -3.28 11.97
C TYR A 79 13.00 -3.47 11.56
N GLU A 80 12.39 -4.53 12.09
CA GLU A 80 11.00 -4.95 11.77
C GLU A 80 9.93 -3.90 12.16
N ASP A 81 10.29 -2.93 13.00
CA ASP A 81 9.44 -1.83 13.44
C ASP A 81 9.53 -0.59 12.54
N ARG A 82 10.41 -0.61 11.52
CA ARG A 82 10.57 0.50 10.58
C ARG A 82 9.82 0.26 9.28
N TYR A 83 9.17 1.31 8.82
CA TYR A 83 8.38 1.31 7.60
C TYR A 83 8.60 2.61 6.85
N LEU A 84 8.69 2.53 5.53
CA LEU A 84 8.72 3.70 4.65
C LEU A 84 7.48 3.73 3.77
N ILE A 85 6.74 4.84 3.83
CA ILE A 85 5.72 5.16 2.83
C ILE A 85 6.43 5.68 1.58
N LEU A 86 6.23 4.99 0.45
CA LEU A 86 6.90 5.29 -0.81
C LEU A 86 6.07 6.21 -1.70
N ALA A 87 4.77 5.96 -1.78
CA ALA A 87 3.87 6.69 -2.66
C ALA A 87 2.41 6.60 -2.20
N PHE A 88 1.60 7.54 -2.65
CA PHE A 88 0.15 7.43 -2.63
C PHE A 88 -0.36 7.49 -4.07
N LEU A 89 -0.77 6.36 -4.62
CA LEU A 89 -1.25 6.26 -5.99
C LEU A 89 -2.71 6.70 -6.02
N TRP A 90 -2.97 7.87 -6.59
CA TRP A 90 -4.31 8.38 -6.88
C TRP A 90 -4.19 9.54 -7.90
N PRO A 91 -5.16 9.74 -8.79
CA PRO A 91 -6.26 8.82 -9.15
C PRO A 91 -5.76 7.60 -9.95
N ASP A 92 -6.62 6.58 -10.10
CA ASP A 92 -6.37 5.36 -10.88
C ASP A 92 -5.15 4.56 -10.40
N ALA A 93 -5.18 4.14 -9.13
CA ALA A 93 -4.11 3.34 -8.53
C ALA A 93 -3.79 2.06 -9.33
N HIS A 94 -4.79 1.37 -9.87
CA HIS A 94 -4.56 0.18 -10.69
C HIS A 94 -3.85 0.54 -12.01
N GLY A 95 -4.26 1.61 -12.70
CA GLY A 95 -3.57 2.08 -13.90
C GLY A 95 -2.13 2.52 -13.62
N LYS A 96 -1.92 3.28 -12.54
CA LYS A 96 -0.57 3.70 -12.09
C LYS A 96 0.32 2.50 -11.75
N ALA A 97 -0.21 1.48 -11.07
CA ALA A 97 0.52 0.27 -10.74
C ALA A 97 0.88 -0.59 -11.98
N ARG A 98 0.22 -0.39 -13.12
CA ARG A 98 0.61 -1.02 -14.39
C ARG A 98 1.77 -0.31 -15.09
N ASN A 99 2.13 0.91 -14.68
CA ASN A 99 3.27 1.61 -15.24
C ASN A 99 4.58 0.96 -14.74
N GLN A 100 5.17 0.11 -15.58
CA GLN A 100 6.38 -0.63 -15.23
C GLN A 100 7.56 0.28 -14.88
N ALA A 101 7.73 1.41 -15.56
CA ALA A 101 8.84 2.32 -15.29
C ALA A 101 8.71 2.94 -13.89
N ALA A 102 7.52 3.40 -13.53
CA ALA A 102 7.23 3.93 -12.21
C ALA A 102 7.40 2.86 -11.12
N MET A 103 6.85 1.67 -11.31
CA MET A 103 6.94 0.60 -10.32
C MET A 103 8.38 0.06 -10.15
N LYS A 104 9.16 -0.02 -11.23
CA LYS A 104 10.60 -0.36 -11.15
C LYS A 104 11.38 0.72 -10.40
N TYR A 105 11.06 1.99 -10.61
CA TYR A 105 11.69 3.10 -9.88
C TYR A 105 11.38 3.01 -8.38
N LEU A 106 10.11 2.87 -8.01
CA LEU A 106 9.69 2.71 -6.61
C LEU A 106 10.34 1.48 -5.96
N ALA A 107 10.41 0.36 -6.68
CA ALA A 107 11.03 -0.86 -6.16
C ALA A 107 12.54 -0.68 -5.88
N ARG A 108 13.28 0.09 -6.69
CA ARG A 108 14.68 0.43 -6.43
C ARG A 108 14.83 1.29 -5.17
N LEU A 109 13.96 2.29 -4.99
CA LEU A 109 13.96 3.11 -3.78
C LEU A 109 13.62 2.28 -2.54
N ALA A 110 12.64 1.39 -2.67
CA ALA A 110 12.25 0.46 -1.61
C ALA A 110 13.43 -0.42 -1.19
N GLN A 111 14.09 -1.05 -2.15
CA GLN A 111 15.26 -1.90 -1.90
C GLN A 111 16.39 -1.14 -1.21
N GLN A 112 16.79 0.03 -1.75
CA GLN A 112 17.90 0.81 -1.20
C GLN A 112 17.64 1.29 0.24
N TRP A 113 16.39 1.61 0.56
CA TRP A 113 16.02 2.00 1.92
C TRP A 113 15.97 0.78 2.84
N ARG A 114 15.39 -0.31 2.35
CA ARG A 114 15.20 -1.56 3.10
C ARG A 114 16.54 -2.20 3.47
N GLU A 115 17.53 -2.22 2.59
CA GLU A 115 18.86 -2.78 2.90
C GLU A 115 19.61 -2.01 4.01
N LYS A 116 19.13 -0.81 4.38
CA LYS A 116 19.71 0.06 5.42
C LYS A 116 18.87 0.17 6.68
N ASN A 117 17.68 -0.46 6.70
CA ASN A 117 16.72 -0.39 7.80
C ASN A 117 16.13 -1.76 8.06
#